data_AF-A0A4Y8IP79-F1
#
_entry.id   AF-A0A4Y8IP79-F1
#
_cell.length_a   1.000
_cell.length_b   1.000
_cell.length_c   1.000
_cell.angle_alpha   90.00
_cell.angle_beta   90.00
_cell.angle_gamma   90.00
#
_symmetry.space_group_name_H-M   'P 1'
#
loop_
_entity.id
_entity.type
_entity.pdbx_description
1 polymer ?
#
loop_
_entity_poly.entity_id
_entity_poly.type
_entity_poly.pdbx_seq_one_letter_code
_entity_poly.pdbx_strand_id
1 'polypeptide(L)'
;MKNNAVNKVGYMVHLSSERDDSIDLEMKSRVLEVLLENVKGISVTNYHSYKSNPLVAQYFISLLRKQDIDTIAVQDRSIFKKDIINLFIEEGFHFILIEVNRSKTKYRIEEITNNQLRSDLHNVARISKVKWENLGSDYRKALINYERVARMSNDLVDEFESTTGINVSAY
;
A
#
# COMPACT_ATOMS: atom_id res chain seq x y z
N MET A 1 16.83 5.42 27.72
CA MET A 1 16.46 6.07 26.43
C MET A 1 16.05 4.96 25.49
N LYS A 2 14.81 4.95 24.98
CA LYS A 2 14.40 3.96 23.97
C LYS A 2 15.13 4.32 22.67
N ASN A 3 15.98 3.43 22.17
CA ASN A 3 16.50 3.55 20.83
C ASN A 3 15.30 3.46 19.87
N ASN A 4 14.91 4.60 19.29
CA ASN A 4 13.93 4.66 18.21
C ASN A 4 14.58 4.11 16.93
N ALA A 5 14.88 2.81 16.93
CA ALA A 5 15.15 2.12 15.68
C ALA A 5 13.84 2.13 14.90
N VAL A 6 13.79 2.97 13.87
CA VAL A 6 12.64 3.05 12.97
C VAL A 6 12.56 1.72 12.23
N ASN A 7 11.50 0.95 12.48
CA ASN A 7 11.30 -0.33 11.80
C ASN A 7 11.00 -0.04 10.32
N LYS A 8 11.76 -0.66 9.41
CA LYS A 8 11.55 -0.50 7.96
C LYS A 8 10.62 -1.57 7.42
N VAL A 9 9.71 -1.19 6.52
CA VAL A 9 8.75 -2.12 5.90
C VAL A 9 8.70 -1.92 4.38
N GLY A 10 8.50 -3.00 3.63
CA GLY A 10 8.07 -2.89 2.23
C GLY A 10 6.61 -2.45 2.16
N TYR A 11 6.17 -1.91 1.03
CA TYR A 11 4.77 -1.49 0.88
C TYR A 11 4.12 -2.05 -0.37
N MET A 12 2.95 -2.66 -0.22
CA MET A 12 2.13 -3.14 -1.32
C MET A 12 0.80 -2.39 -1.43
N VAL A 13 0.43 -2.05 -2.65
CA VAL A 13 -0.80 -1.30 -2.93
C VAL A 13 -1.50 -1.76 -4.21
N HIS A 14 -2.80 -1.48 -4.27
CA HIS A 14 -3.59 -1.60 -5.48
C HIS A 14 -3.44 -0.39 -6.39
N LEU A 15 -3.01 -0.63 -7.62
CA LEU A 15 -3.18 0.30 -8.72
C LEU A 15 -4.41 -0.10 -9.54
N SER A 16 -5.24 0.83 -10.00
CA SER A 16 -6.27 0.59 -11.01
C SER A 16 -5.67 0.04 -12.31
N SER A 17 -6.49 -0.59 -13.15
CA SER A 17 -6.05 -1.26 -14.40
C SER A 17 -6.28 -0.39 -15.62
N GLU A 18 -6.79 0.82 -15.41
CA GLU A 18 -7.29 1.67 -16.47
C GLU A 18 -6.31 2.81 -16.81
N ARG A 19 -5.24 3.05 -16.02
CA ARG A 19 -4.26 4.14 -16.22
C ARG A 19 -2.87 3.83 -15.65
N ASP A 20 -1.86 4.60 -16.09
CA ASP A 20 -0.54 4.66 -15.44
C ASP A 20 -0.66 5.30 -14.05
N ASP A 21 -0.88 4.43 -13.06
CA ASP A 21 -1.05 4.79 -11.67
C ASP A 21 0.29 4.87 -10.91
N SER A 22 1.43 4.96 -11.59
CA SER A 22 2.75 5.10 -10.92
C SER A 22 2.84 6.39 -10.09
N ILE A 23 2.22 7.47 -10.54
CA ILE A 23 2.07 8.72 -9.78
C ILE A 23 1.12 8.51 -8.58
N ASP A 24 0.05 7.75 -8.80
CA ASP A 24 -0.95 7.43 -7.79
C ASP A 24 -0.38 6.50 -6.69
N LEU A 25 0.56 5.62 -7.06
CA LEU A 25 1.38 4.78 -6.19
C LEU A 25 2.24 5.64 -5.26
N GLU A 26 3.02 6.56 -5.82
CA GLU A 26 3.92 7.44 -5.07
C GLU A 26 3.15 8.39 -4.14
N MET A 27 2.02 8.92 -4.60
CA MET A 27 1.21 9.83 -3.79
C MET A 27 0.49 9.11 -2.64
N LYS A 28 -0.09 7.93 -2.89
CA LYS A 28 -0.73 7.12 -1.84
C LYS A 28 0.31 6.60 -0.85
N SER A 29 1.52 6.25 -1.30
CA SER A 29 2.57 5.76 -0.42
C SER A 29 3.10 6.84 0.52
N ARG A 30 3.33 8.07 0.04
CA ARG A 30 3.77 9.20 0.88
C ARG A 30 2.78 9.55 2.00
N VAL A 31 1.48 9.49 1.72
CA VAL A 31 0.44 9.74 2.74
C VAL A 31 0.48 8.65 3.82
N LEU A 32 0.74 7.40 3.44
CA LEU A 32 0.78 6.26 4.36
C LEU A 32 2.09 6.13 5.11
N GLU A 33 3.20 6.57 4.53
CA GLU A 33 4.47 6.77 5.23
C GLU A 33 4.32 7.69 6.42
N VAL A 34 3.69 8.85 6.23
CA VAL A 34 3.42 9.80 7.30
C VAL A 34 2.57 9.17 8.41
N LEU A 35 1.65 8.26 8.05
CA LEU A 35 0.79 7.59 9.02
C LEU A 35 1.53 6.49 9.79
N LEU A 36 2.33 5.68 9.10
CA LEU A 36 3.16 4.64 9.71
C LEU A 36 4.26 5.23 10.61
N GLU A 37 4.89 6.31 10.17
CA GLU A 37 5.97 6.96 10.92
C GLU A 37 5.43 7.66 12.17
N ASN A 38 4.39 8.49 12.04
CA ASN A 38 3.86 9.25 13.17
C ASN A 38 3.13 8.38 14.20
N VAL A 39 2.47 7.30 13.78
CA VAL A 39 1.64 6.47 14.66
C VAL A 39 2.41 5.28 15.24
N LYS A 40 3.34 4.72 14.46
CA LYS A 40 4.02 3.46 14.82
C LYS A 40 5.55 3.56 14.81
N GLY A 41 6.14 4.68 14.39
CA GLY A 41 7.59 4.78 14.21
C GLY A 41 8.12 3.83 13.13
N ILE A 42 7.31 3.58 12.11
CA ILE A 42 7.62 2.67 10.99
C ILE A 42 7.92 3.51 9.74
N SER A 43 9.02 3.20 9.06
CA SER A 43 9.37 3.81 7.78
C SER A 43 9.13 2.82 6.65
N VAL A 44 8.56 3.31 5.54
CA VAL A 44 8.43 2.50 4.33
C VAL A 44 9.72 2.56 3.53
N THR A 45 10.07 1.45 2.90
CA THR A 45 11.23 1.32 2.03
C THR A 45 10.85 0.44 0.85
N ASN A 46 10.88 1.06 -0.35
CA ASN A 46 10.42 0.50 -1.61
C ASN A 46 8.92 0.17 -1.66
N TYR A 47 8.38 0.12 -2.87
CA TYR A 47 6.95 -0.12 -3.10
C TYR A 47 6.76 -1.17 -4.19
N HIS A 48 5.65 -1.89 -4.11
CA HIS A 48 5.26 -2.90 -5.09
C HIS A 48 3.76 -2.87 -5.35
N SER A 49 3.36 -2.89 -6.61
CA SER A 49 1.96 -3.06 -6.98
C SER A 49 1.63 -4.55 -7.02
N TYR A 50 0.53 -4.96 -6.40
CA TYR A 50 0.12 -6.37 -6.49
C TYR A 50 -0.37 -6.79 -7.89
N LYS A 51 -0.49 -5.85 -8.83
CA LYS A 51 -0.76 -6.14 -10.25
C LYS A 51 0.51 -6.50 -11.03
N SER A 52 1.69 -6.32 -10.45
CA SER A 52 2.94 -6.70 -11.07
C SER A 52 3.04 -8.23 -11.24
N ASN A 53 3.76 -8.65 -12.29
CA ASN A 53 4.05 -10.04 -12.59
C ASN A 53 4.72 -10.76 -11.37
N PRO A 54 4.43 -12.04 -11.10
CA PRO A 54 5.15 -12.89 -10.13
C PRO A 54 6.68 -12.74 -10.11
N LEU A 55 7.33 -12.63 -11.27
CA LEU A 55 8.79 -12.40 -11.38
C LEU A 55 9.22 -11.06 -10.76
N VAL A 56 8.42 -10.01 -10.92
CA VAL A 56 8.67 -8.70 -10.33
C VAL A 56 8.44 -8.75 -8.82
N ALA A 57 7.45 -9.52 -8.35
CA ALA A 57 7.25 -9.76 -6.92
C ALA A 57 8.43 -10.52 -6.29
N GLN A 58 8.95 -11.55 -6.97
CA GLN A 58 10.16 -12.27 -6.52
C GLN A 58 11.38 -11.36 -6.47
N TYR A 59 11.56 -10.47 -7.46
CA TYR A 59 12.61 -9.46 -7.43
C TYR A 59 12.44 -8.50 -6.24
N PHE A 60 11.23 -8.04 -6.00
CA PHE A 60 10.90 -7.17 -4.88
C PHE A 60 11.18 -7.85 -3.52
N ILE A 61 10.77 -9.11 -3.36
CA ILE A 61 11.09 -9.95 -2.19
C ILE A 61 12.61 -10.02 -1.96
N SER A 62 13.37 -10.33 -3.01
CA SER A 62 14.84 -10.38 -2.94
C SER A 62 15.43 -9.04 -2.48
N LEU A 63 14.90 -7.94 -2.98
CA LEU A 63 15.34 -6.59 -2.63
C LEU A 63 15.06 -6.25 -1.17
N LEU A 64 13.87 -6.57 -0.66
CA LEU A 64 13.52 -6.39 0.76
C LEU A 64 14.40 -7.25 1.68
N ARG A 65 14.62 -8.52 1.32
CA ARG A 65 15.47 -9.44 2.10
C ARG A 65 16.92 -8.95 2.18
N LYS A 66 17.47 -8.40 1.10
CA LYS A 66 18.82 -7.78 1.11
C LYS A 66 18.94 -6.57 2.03
N GLN A 67 17.81 -5.96 2.39
CA GLN A 67 17.74 -4.80 3.29
C GLN A 67 17.33 -5.20 4.72
N ASP A 68 17.32 -6.50 5.03
CA ASP A 68 16.84 -7.07 6.30
C ASP A 68 15.39 -6.67 6.62
N ILE A 69 14.57 -6.50 5.58
CA ILE A 69 13.14 -6.21 5.71
C ILE A 69 12.35 -7.49 5.50
N ASP A 70 11.57 -7.86 6.50
CA ASP A 70 10.72 -9.05 6.53
C ASP A 70 9.23 -8.72 6.68
N THR A 71 8.88 -7.44 6.68
CA THR A 71 7.52 -6.97 6.95
C THR A 71 7.02 -6.12 5.79
N ILE A 72 5.76 -6.33 5.40
CA ILE A 72 5.08 -5.61 4.34
C ILE A 72 3.84 -4.91 4.88
N ALA A 73 3.79 -3.60 4.71
CA ALA A 73 2.58 -2.82 4.87
C ALA A 73 1.70 -2.95 3.62
N VAL A 74 0.41 -3.24 3.79
CA VAL A 74 -0.55 -3.39 2.70
C VAL A 74 -1.71 -2.44 2.88
N GLN A 75 -2.15 -1.84 1.78
CA GLN A 75 -3.36 -1.01 1.76
C GLN A 75 -4.54 -1.83 1.22
N ASP A 76 -5.62 -1.84 2.01
CA ASP A 76 -6.84 -2.62 1.75
C ASP A 76 -6.68 -4.15 1.93
N ARG A 77 -7.65 -4.71 2.64
CA ARG A 77 -7.75 -6.13 2.97
C ARG A 77 -8.06 -6.99 1.74
N SER A 78 -8.55 -6.40 0.66
CA SER A 78 -8.81 -7.11 -0.60
C SER A 78 -7.54 -7.72 -1.23
N ILE A 79 -6.35 -7.19 -0.89
CA ILE A 79 -5.06 -7.70 -1.35
C ILE A 79 -4.82 -9.16 -0.98
N PHE A 80 -5.31 -9.58 0.19
CA PHE A 80 -5.14 -10.96 0.66
C PHE A 80 -5.93 -11.97 -0.17
N LYS A 81 -6.81 -11.53 -1.07
CA LYS A 81 -7.49 -12.42 -2.04
C LYS A 81 -6.71 -12.57 -3.36
N LYS A 82 -5.54 -11.95 -3.47
CA LYS A 82 -4.70 -11.96 -4.68
C LYS A 82 -3.64 -13.04 -4.57
N ASP A 83 -3.44 -13.80 -5.64
CA ASP A 83 -2.48 -14.90 -5.66
C ASP A 83 -1.04 -14.45 -5.38
N ILE A 84 -0.70 -13.21 -5.75
CA ILE A 84 0.63 -12.65 -5.52
C ILE A 84 1.00 -12.60 -4.04
N ILE A 85 0.03 -12.48 -3.13
CA ILE A 85 0.29 -12.49 -1.68
C ILE A 85 0.79 -13.84 -1.18
N ASN A 86 0.45 -14.94 -1.85
CA ASN A 86 0.92 -16.27 -1.46
C ASN A 86 2.45 -16.36 -1.54
N LEU A 87 3.09 -15.70 -2.52
CA LEU A 87 4.55 -15.64 -2.62
C LEU A 87 5.18 -15.05 -1.36
N PHE A 88 4.61 -13.95 -0.85
CA PHE A 88 5.11 -13.29 0.35
C PHE A 88 4.85 -14.12 1.62
N ILE A 89 3.72 -14.83 1.70
CA ILE A 89 3.39 -15.73 2.80
C ILE A 89 4.34 -16.95 2.83
N GLU A 90 4.63 -17.53 1.68
CA GLU A 90 5.55 -18.67 1.53
C GLU A 90 6.97 -18.27 1.94
N GLU A 91 7.39 -17.07 1.55
CA GLU A 91 8.68 -16.48 1.94
C GLU A 91 8.72 -16.00 3.39
N GLY A 92 7.62 -16.13 4.15
CA GLY A 92 7.59 -15.87 5.59
C GLY A 92 7.58 -14.38 5.97
N PHE A 93 7.05 -13.50 5.11
CA PHE A 93 6.87 -12.09 5.48
C PHE A 93 5.78 -11.90 6.54
N HIS A 94 5.92 -10.85 7.34
CA HIS A 94 4.89 -10.32 8.23
C HIS A 94 4.07 -9.25 7.51
N PHE A 95 2.80 -9.07 7.90
CA PHE A 95 1.91 -8.11 7.24
C PHE A 95 1.36 -7.08 8.23
N ILE A 96 1.37 -5.81 7.79
CA ILE A 96 0.68 -4.72 8.47
C ILE A 96 -0.41 -4.22 7.52
N LEU A 97 -1.67 -4.46 7.87
CA LEU A 97 -2.80 -3.94 7.12
C LEU A 97 -3.11 -2.51 7.58
N ILE A 98 -3.19 -1.60 6.61
CA ILE A 98 -3.63 -0.24 6.82
C ILE A 98 -4.93 0.00 6.04
N GLU A 99 -5.96 0.42 6.76
CA GLU A 99 -7.25 0.75 6.18
C GLU A 99 -7.60 2.20 6.48
N VAL A 100 -8.06 2.91 5.44
CA VAL A 100 -8.43 4.32 5.52
C VAL A 100 -9.88 4.48 5.07
N ASN A 101 -10.72 4.96 5.99
CA ASN A 101 -12.08 5.35 5.69
C ASN A 101 -12.10 6.84 5.33
N ARG A 102 -12.10 7.13 4.03
CA ARG A 102 -12.05 8.49 3.50
C ARG A 102 -13.29 9.30 3.92
N SER A 103 -14.49 8.74 3.79
CA SER A 103 -15.74 9.48 4.08
C SER A 103 -15.87 9.87 5.54
N LYS A 104 -15.39 9.01 6.45
CA LYS A 104 -15.43 9.28 7.90
C LYS A 104 -14.14 9.90 8.43
N THR A 105 -13.13 10.07 7.57
CA THR A 105 -11.80 10.58 7.94
C THR A 105 -11.15 9.79 9.08
N LYS A 106 -11.22 8.46 8.99
CA LYS A 106 -10.66 7.55 10.00
C LYS A 106 -9.67 6.58 9.38
N TYR A 107 -8.79 6.02 10.20
CA TYR A 107 -7.87 4.95 9.81
C TYR A 107 -7.83 3.84 10.86
N ARG A 108 -7.29 2.69 10.50
CA ARG A 108 -6.88 1.64 11.43
C ARG A 108 -5.65 0.93 10.91
N ILE A 109 -4.82 0.44 11.81
CA ILE A 109 -3.61 -0.34 11.51
C ILE A 109 -3.71 -1.66 12.28
N GLU A 110 -3.60 -2.78 11.58
CA GLU A 110 -3.70 -4.13 12.15
C GLU A 110 -2.51 -4.99 11.69
N GLU A 111 -1.87 -5.69 12.61
CA GLU A 111 -0.88 -6.71 12.25
C GLU A 111 -1.62 -8.01 11.90
N ILE A 112 -1.25 -8.60 10.76
CA ILE A 112 -1.85 -9.82 10.24
C ILE A 112 -0.78 -10.92 10.25
N THR A 113 -1.07 -12.00 10.95
CA THR A 113 -0.18 -13.15 11.06
C THR A 113 -0.38 -14.12 9.89
N ASN A 114 0.68 -14.83 9.50
CA ASN A 114 0.60 -15.86 8.47
C ASN A 114 -0.35 -17.00 8.84
N ASN A 115 -0.53 -17.28 10.13
CA ASN A 115 -1.51 -18.26 10.61
C ASN A 115 -2.95 -17.81 10.35
N GLN A 116 -3.26 -16.52 10.56
CA GLN A 116 -4.57 -15.95 10.23
C GLN A 116 -4.83 -16.04 8.73
N LEU A 117 -3.83 -15.76 7.89
CA LEU A 117 -3.95 -15.87 6.43
C LEU A 117 -4.18 -17.31 5.97
N ARG A 118 -3.41 -18.28 6.50
CA ARG A 118 -3.54 -19.70 6.13
C ARG A 118 -4.85 -20.35 6.61
N SER A 119 -5.47 -19.83 7.67
CA SER A 119 -6.65 -20.43 8.29
C SER A 119 -7.95 -20.22 7.52
N ASP A 120 -8.11 -19.11 6.78
CA ASP A 120 -9.18 -18.87 5.80
C ASP A 120 -8.98 -17.51 5.08
N LEU A 121 -8.29 -17.51 3.94
CA LEU A 121 -8.04 -16.31 3.10
C LEU A 121 -9.33 -15.52 2.79
N HIS A 122 -10.50 -16.18 2.75
CA HIS A 122 -11.78 -15.52 2.48
C HIS A 122 -12.38 -14.85 3.72
N ASN A 123 -12.12 -15.36 4.93
CA ASN A 123 -12.64 -14.81 6.20
C ASN A 123 -11.69 -13.84 6.90
N VAL A 124 -10.43 -13.71 6.48
CA VAL A 124 -9.53 -12.61 6.90
C VAL A 124 -10.24 -11.26 6.74
N ALA A 125 -11.11 -11.13 5.73
CA ALA A 125 -11.97 -9.98 5.46
C ALA A 125 -12.91 -9.56 6.63
N ARG A 126 -13.37 -10.52 7.44
CA ARG A 126 -14.44 -10.32 8.44
C ARG A 126 -13.94 -10.06 9.86
N ILE A 127 -12.72 -10.48 10.19
CA ILE A 127 -12.22 -10.46 11.57
C ILE A 127 -11.28 -9.28 11.72
N SER A 128 -11.83 -8.10 12.04
CA SER A 128 -11.02 -6.98 12.53
C SER A 128 -11.63 -6.48 13.83
N LYS A 129 -10.90 -6.66 14.93
CA LYS A 129 -11.25 -6.13 16.25
C LYS A 129 -10.61 -4.76 16.52
N VAL A 130 -9.74 -4.29 15.63
CA VAL A 130 -9.02 -3.03 15.78
C VAL A 130 -9.96 -1.84 15.63
N LYS A 131 -9.86 -0.88 16.56
CA LYS A 131 -10.66 0.34 16.57
C LYS A 131 -10.20 1.30 15.46
N TRP A 132 -11.18 2.02 14.90
CA TRP A 132 -10.90 3.13 13.99
C TRP A 132 -10.48 4.38 14.77
N GLU A 133 -9.38 4.99 14.35
CA GLU A 133 -8.82 6.22 14.89
C GLU A 133 -9.09 7.39 13.93
N ASN A 134 -9.16 8.61 14.46
CA ASN A 134 -9.38 9.79 13.62
C ASN A 134 -8.10 10.18 12.90
N LEU A 135 -8.21 10.53 11.61
CA LEU A 135 -7.12 11.14 10.88
C LEU A 135 -6.86 12.56 11.43
N GLY A 136 -5.60 12.83 11.80
CA GLY A 136 -5.14 14.17 12.17
C GLY A 136 -5.44 15.20 11.07
N SER A 137 -5.49 16.49 11.42
CA SER A 137 -5.79 17.57 10.46
C SER A 137 -4.79 17.59 9.30
N ASP A 138 -3.52 17.36 9.60
CA ASP A 138 -2.43 17.49 8.63
C ASP A 138 -2.45 16.34 7.63
N TYR A 139 -2.82 15.14 8.10
CA TYR A 139 -3.09 14.00 7.22
C TYR A 139 -4.29 14.27 6.31
N ARG A 140 -5.40 14.79 6.85
CA ARG A 140 -6.58 15.13 6.03
C ARG A 140 -6.21 16.11 4.92
N LYS A 141 -5.43 17.15 5.23
CA LYS A 141 -4.94 18.12 4.26
C LYS A 141 -4.02 17.49 3.22
N ALA A 142 -3.07 16.66 3.66
CA ALA A 142 -2.16 15.96 2.76
C ALA A 142 -2.91 15.04 1.80
N LEU A 143 -3.79 14.17 2.32
CA LEU A 143 -4.62 13.27 1.51
C LEU A 143 -5.41 14.03 0.44
N ILE A 144 -6.13 15.09 0.82
CA ILE A 144 -6.93 15.90 -0.10
C ILE A 144 -6.05 16.55 -1.18
N ASN A 145 -4.90 17.13 -0.79
CA ASN A 145 -4.01 17.79 -1.74
C ASN A 145 -3.39 16.81 -2.72
N TYR A 146 -2.91 15.65 -2.25
CA TYR A 146 -2.30 14.64 -3.11
C TYR A 146 -3.33 13.99 -4.04
N GLU A 147 -4.52 13.63 -3.55
CA GLU A 147 -5.60 13.11 -4.42
C GLU A 147 -5.99 14.11 -5.52
N ARG A 148 -6.01 15.42 -5.20
CA ARG A 148 -6.26 16.47 -6.19
C ARG A 148 -5.18 16.50 -7.27
N VAL A 149 -3.91 16.42 -6.89
CA VAL A 149 -2.78 16.46 -7.84
C VAL A 149 -2.77 15.20 -8.70
N ALA A 150 -2.99 14.02 -8.13
CA ALA A 150 -3.08 12.77 -8.88
C ALA A 150 -4.21 12.81 -9.92
N ARG A 151 -5.39 13.31 -9.55
CA ARG A 151 -6.50 13.49 -10.48
C ARG A 151 -6.13 14.42 -11.64
N MET A 152 -5.55 15.58 -11.34
CA MET A 152 -5.11 16.51 -12.39
C MET A 152 -4.07 15.87 -13.32
N SER A 153 -3.14 15.08 -12.78
CA SER A 153 -2.14 14.38 -13.58
C SER A 153 -2.80 13.34 -14.50
N ASN A 154 -3.76 12.58 -13.99
CA ASN A 154 -4.50 11.59 -14.76
C ASN A 154 -5.39 12.23 -15.84
N ASP A 155 -6.01 13.38 -15.55
CA ASP A 155 -6.80 14.14 -16.53
C ASP A 155 -5.91 14.68 -17.67
N LEU A 156 -4.68 15.12 -17.36
CA LEU A 156 -3.70 15.56 -18.37
C LEU A 156 -3.22 14.40 -19.26
N VAL A 157 -3.04 13.21 -18.69
CA VAL A 157 -2.71 11.99 -19.46
C VAL A 157 -3.86 11.64 -20.39
N ASP A 158 -5.10 11.62 -19.91
CA ASP A 158 -6.27 11.35 -20.75
C ASP A 158 -6.38 12.33 -21.94
N GLU A 159 -6.19 13.63 -21.66
CA GLU A 159 -6.25 14.67 -22.67
C GLU A 159 -5.17 14.45 -23.75
N PHE A 160 -3.96 14.08 -23.33
CA PHE A 160 -2.86 13.76 -24.24
C PHE A 160 -3.15 12.52 -25.09
N GLU A 161 -3.61 11.42 -24.48
CA GLU A 161 -3.96 10.19 -25.19
C GLU A 161 -5.09 10.43 -26.20
N SER A 162 -6.12 11.18 -25.79
CA SER A 162 -7.24 11.55 -26.65
C SER A 162 -6.80 12.43 -27.83
N THR A 163 -5.82 13.31 -27.63
CA THR A 163 -5.36 14.25 -28.67
C THR A 163 -4.39 13.60 -29.65
N THR A 164 -3.54 12.69 -29.17
CA THR A 164 -2.43 12.13 -29.95
C THR A 164 -2.70 10.72 -30.47
N GLY A 165 -3.66 9.99 -29.89
CA GLY A 165 -3.91 8.57 -30.17
C GLY A 165 -2.81 7.63 -29.65
N ILE A 166 -1.79 8.16 -28.96
CA ILE A 166 -0.73 7.38 -28.32
C ILE A 166 -1.26 6.92 -26.96
N ASN A 167 -1.33 5.62 -26.73
CA ASN A 167 -1.71 5.05 -25.44
C ASN A 167 -0.48 4.98 -24.53
N VAL A 168 -0.35 5.95 -23.63
CA VAL A 168 0.76 6.07 -22.69
C VAL A 168 0.53 5.14 -21.49
N SER A 169 -0.72 4.85 -21.16
CA SER A 169 -1.15 3.98 -20.06
C SER A 169 -0.99 2.47 -20.32
N ALA A 170 -0.56 2.08 -21.53
CA ALA A 170 -0.28 0.69 -21.90
C ALA A 170 1.19 0.24 -21.73
N TYR A 171 2.09 1.15 -21.31
CA TYR A 171 3.53 0.90 -21.15
C TYR A 171 3.96 0.72 -19.70
#